data_AF-A0A6A8QPF7-F1
#
_entry.id   AF-A0A6A8QPF7-F1
#
_cell.length_a   1.000
_cell.length_b   1.000
_cell.length_c   1.000
_cell.angle_alpha   90.00
_cell.angle_beta   90.00
_cell.angle_gamma   90.00
#
_symmetry.space_group_name_H-M   'P 1'
#
loop_
_entity.id
_entity.type
_entity.pdbx_description
1 polymer ?
#
loop_
_entity_poly.entity_id
_entity_poly.type
_entity_poly.pdbx_seq_one_letter_code
_entity_poly.pdbx_strand_id
1 'polypeptide(L)' 'MVSFRLCWQAIPGGRTECQSPTSLELALFRQREQSATFPAIQRWIVAEDGIPARAPPRGADP' A
#
# COMPACT_ATOMS: atom_id res chain seq x y z
N MET A 1 -6.66 -2.66 16.37
CA MET A 1 -6.53 -3.76 15.39
C MET A 1 -5.56 -3.29 14.32
N VAL A 2 -4.50 -4.05 14.06
CA VAL A 2 -3.56 -3.74 12.98
C VAL A 2 -4.21 -4.11 11.66
N SER A 3 -4.19 -3.20 10.70
CA SER A 3 -4.69 -3.45 9.34
C SER A 3 -3.55 -3.30 8.33
N PHE A 4 -3.65 -3.95 7.18
CA PHE A 4 -2.57 -4.00 6.20
C PHE A 4 -3.05 -3.54 4.84
N ARG A 5 -2.24 -2.75 4.13
CA ARG A 5 -2.49 -2.42 2.72
C ARG A 5 -1.43 -3.06 1.84
N LEU A 6 -1.86 -3.63 0.72
CA LEU A 6 -0.97 -3.97 -0.38
C LEU A 6 -0.86 -2.76 -1.30
N CYS A 7 0.36 -2.24 -1.46
CA CYS A 7 0.67 -1.16 -2.38
C CYS A 7 1.55 -1.66 -3.54
N TRP A 8 1.42 -1.03 -4.70
CA TRP A 8 2.23 -1.34 -5.87
C TRP A 8 2.48 -0.12 -6.76
N GLN A 9 3.49 -0.24 -7.62
CA GLN A 9 3.84 0.71 -8.67
C GLN A 9 4.07 -0.04 -9.97
N ALA A 10 3.29 0.28 -11.01
CA ALA A 10 3.42 -0.34 -12.33
C ALA A 10 4.78 -0.05 -12.98
N ILE A 11 5.36 1.13 -12.69
CA ILE A 11 6.66 1.59 -13.18
C ILE A 11 7.43 2.18 -11.98
N PRO A 12 8.73 1.91 -11.82
CA PRO A 12 9.54 2.51 -10.74
C PRO A 12 9.45 4.04 -10.76
N GLY A 13 9.11 4.65 -9.61
CA GLY A 13 8.92 6.10 -9.49
C GLY A 13 7.58 6.62 -10.03
N GLY A 14 6.71 5.73 -10.51
CA GLY A 14 5.36 6.05 -10.94
C GLY A 14 4.38 6.24 -9.77
N ARG A 15 3.09 6.34 -10.10
CA ARG A 15 2.02 6.45 -9.09
C ARG A 15 1.96 5.19 -8.23
N THR A 16 2.00 5.36 -6.92
CA THR A 16 1.67 4.29 -5.97
C THR A 16 0.17 4.09 -5.92
N GLU A 17 -0.26 2.84 -6.07
CA GLU A 17 -1.64 2.42 -5.88
C GLU A 17 -1.70 1.49 -4.67
N CYS A 18 -2.74 1.60 -3.86
CA CYS A 18 -2.91 0.75 -2.67
C CYS A 18 -4.34 0.22 -2.59
N GLN A 19 -4.47 -1.03 -2.17
CA GLN A 19 -5.77 -1.62 -1.83
C GLN A 19 -6.28 -1.17 -0.47
N SER A 20 -7.56 -1.40 -0.22
CA SER A 20 -8.18 -1.18 1.08
C SER A 20 -7.48 -1.97 2.19
N PRO A 21 -7.51 -1.47 3.44
CA PRO A 21 -6.97 -2.21 4.57
C PRO A 21 -7.61 -3.58 4.70
N THR A 22 -6.78 -4.58 4.94
CA THR A 22 -7.19 -5.98 5.07
C THR A 22 -6.33 -6.71 6.12
N SER A 23 -6.60 -8.00 6.33
CA SER A 23 -5.76 -8.85 7.17
C SER A 23 -4.41 -9.12 6.50
N LEU A 24 -3.39 -9.42 7.31
CA LEU A 24 -2.06 -9.76 6.79
C LEU A 24 -2.11 -10.95 5.83
N GLU A 25 -2.91 -11.98 6.16
CA GLU A 25 -3.06 -13.19 5.36
C GLU A 25 -3.60 -12.87 3.96
N LEU A 26 -4.66 -12.05 3.87
CA LEU A 26 -5.22 -11.67 2.58
C LEU A 26 -4.26 -10.79 1.78
N ALA A 27 -3.54 -9.87 2.43
CA ALA A 27 -2.53 -9.04 1.77
C ALA A 27 -1.40 -9.89 1.15
N LEU A 28 -0.90 -10.89 1.88
CA LEU A 28 0.12 -11.83 1.39
C LEU A 28 -0.39 -12.70 0.24
N PHE A 29 -1.63 -13.20 0.35
CA PHE A 29 -2.27 -13.96 -0.71
C PHE A 29 -2.34 -13.15 -2.01
N ARG A 30 -2.89 -11.92 -1.94
CA ARG A 30 -3.01 -11.01 -3.10
C ARG A 30 -1.65 -10.63 -3.68
N GLN A 31 -0.64 -10.40 -2.83
CA GLN A 31 0.71 -10.10 -3.29
C GLN A 31 1.25 -11.25 -4.16
N ARG A 32 1.08 -12.50 -3.73
CA ARG A 32 1.52 -13.68 -4.48
C ARG A 32 0.77 -13.83 -5.80
N GLU A 33 -0.55 -13.69 -5.78
CA GLU A 33 -1.38 -13.74 -7.01
C GLU A 33 -0.89 -12.70 -8.02
N GLN A 34 -0.74 -11.44 -7.61
CA GLN A 34 -0.27 -10.41 -8.51
C GLN A 34 1.17 -10.68 -8.98
N SER A 35 2.04 -11.28 -8.16
CA SER A 35 3.44 -11.53 -8.55
C SER A 35 3.53 -12.57 -9.66
N ALA A 36 2.61 -13.54 -9.67
CA ALA A 36 2.45 -14.47 -10.76
C ALA A 36 1.89 -13.79 -12.03
N THR A 37 0.93 -12.87 -11.89
CA THR A 37 0.30 -12.21 -13.04
C THR A 37 1.14 -11.09 -13.66
N PHE A 38 1.83 -10.29 -12.83
CA PHE A 38 2.51 -9.06 -13.26
C PHE A 38 3.93 -8.96 -12.68
N PRO A 39 4.88 -9.82 -13.09
CA PRO A 39 6.18 -9.94 -12.40
C PRO A 39 7.03 -8.66 -12.40
N ALA A 40 6.85 -7.78 -13.39
CA ALA A 40 7.60 -6.52 -13.50
C ALA A 40 7.15 -5.41 -12.52
N ILE A 41 6.01 -5.58 -11.84
CA ILE A 41 5.46 -4.56 -10.93
C ILE A 41 6.14 -4.64 -9.57
N GLN A 42 6.58 -3.48 -9.05
CA GLN A 42 7.05 -3.37 -7.68
C GLN A 42 5.87 -3.31 -6.72
N ARG A 43 5.95 -4.04 -5.60
CA ARG A 43 4.86 -4.13 -4.62
C ARG A 43 5.38 -4.39 -3.22
N TRP A 44 4.65 -3.94 -2.22
CA TRP A 44 4.99 -4.09 -0.81
C TRP A 44 3.74 -4.01 0.07
N ILE A 45 3.80 -4.61 1.25
CA ILE A 45 2.73 -4.56 2.25
C ILE A 45 3.11 -3.51 3.29
N VAL A 46 2.15 -2.66 3.65
CA VAL A 46 2.27 -1.63 4.67
C VAL A 46 1.36 -1.99 5.84
N ALA A 47 1.91 -2.02 7.05
CA ALA A 47 1.12 -2.08 8.27
C ALA A 47 0.55 -0.68 8.58
N GLU A 48 -0.76 -0.58 8.68
CA GLU A 48 -1.46 0.60 9.17
C GLU A 48 -1.77 0.39 10.65
N ASP A 49 -0.79 0.71 11.48
CA ASP A 49 -0.92 0.76 12.94
C ASP A 49 -1.63 2.05 13.35
N GLY A 50 -2.95 2.14 13.10
CA GLY A 50 -3.80 3.18 13.67
C GLY A 50 -3.27 4.61 13.54
N ILE A 51 -2.39 4.89 12.57
CA ILE A 51 -1.86 6.23 12.34
C ILE A 51 -3.04 7.00 11.76
N PRO A 52 -3.63 7.98 12.50
CA PRO A 52 -4.66 8.81 11.90
C PRO A 52 -4.03 9.38 10.63
N ALA A 53 -4.69 9.19 9.49
CA ALA A 53 -4.26 9.70 8.20
C ALA A 53 -3.71 11.10 8.46
N ARG A 54 -2.38 11.26 8.42
CA ARG A 54 -1.75 12.52 8.80
C ARG A 54 -2.21 13.48 7.72
N ALA A 55 -3.29 14.21 8.01
CA ALA A 55 -3.75 15.28 7.16
C ALA A 55 -2.51 16.10 6.86
N PRO A 56 -2.24 16.45 5.59
CA PRO A 56 -1.13 17.35 5.28
C PRO A 56 -1.27 18.54 6.23
N PRO A 57 -0.18 18.99 6.90
CA PRO A 57 -0.28 20.11 7.83
C PRO A 57 -0.97 21.26 7.08
N ARG A 58 -2.21 21.56 7.45
CA ARG A 58 -2.91 22.75 6.98
C ARG A 58 -2.14 23.92 7.58
N GLY A 59 -1.38 24.62 6.75
CA GLY A 59 -0.68 25.84 7.14
C GLY A 59 0.84 25.85 6.92
N ALA A 60 1.35 25.29 5.83
CA ALA A 60 2.58 25.81 5.24
C ALA A 60 2.22 26.88 4.20
N ASP A 61 1.63 27.98 4.68
CA ASP A 61 1.55 29.25 3.94
C ASP A 61 2.74 30.10 4.41
N PRO A 62 3.65 30.55 3.52
CA PRO A 62 4.71 31.50 3.88
C PRO A 62 4.17 32.91 4.14
#